data_AF-A0A9P8W6H8-F1
#
_entry.id   AF-A0A9P8W6H8-F1
#
_cell.length_a   1.000
_cell.length_b   1.000
_cell.length_c   1.000
_cell.angle_alpha   90.00
_cell.angle_beta   90.00
_cell.angle_gamma   90.00
#
_symmetry.space_group_name_H-M   'P 1'
#
loop_
_entity.id
_entity.type
_entity.pdbx_description
1 polymer ?
#
loop_
_entity_poly.entity_id
_entity_poly.type
_entity_poly.pdbx_seq_one_letter_code
_entity_poly.pdbx_strand_id
1 'polypeptide(L)'
;MDRGDEESADKSYDNYRPSTSSLAFEYDYSVSTTDPTSYRDASITQLFYTANKYHDLLYTLGFTEKAGNFEINNNGQGGSGNDFVILNAQDGSGTNNANFATPADGSPGRMRMYLWTYSTPKRDCSFEAGVVIHEYTHGLSNRLTGGPANSACLSGTESGGMGEGWGDFMATAIRLKSGDTRSTNYVMGAWVYNNAAGIRAYPYSTSLTTNPYTYKSVNTLASSGVHAVGTYWATTLYEVLWNLIDKHGKNNADFPTFDSAGVPTDGKYLTLKLVVDGMALQPCNPNMVQARDAILDADVALTGGDNKCQLWTAFAKRGLGSGAKYSSSSRTESFVIPSGAC
;
A
#
# COMPACT_ATOMS: atom_id res chain seq x y z
N MET A 1 28.36 -8.51 3.52
CA MET A 1 28.74 -9.08 2.22
C MET A 1 27.44 -9.34 1.49
N ASP A 2 26.68 -8.36 1.02
CA ASP A 2 26.98 -7.23 0.13
C ASP A 2 27.79 -7.63 -1.12
N ARG A 3 27.05 -8.20 -2.08
CA ARG A 3 27.25 -8.14 -3.53
C ARG A 3 25.82 -7.92 -4.04
N GLY A 4 25.45 -6.78 -4.63
CA GLY A 4 26.16 -6.12 -5.71
C GLY A 4 25.71 -6.73 -7.03
N ASP A 5 24.41 -6.65 -7.32
CA ASP A 5 23.87 -6.87 -8.67
C ASP A 5 23.14 -5.58 -9.10
N GLU A 6 23.97 -4.60 -9.47
CA GLU A 6 23.63 -3.62 -10.49
C GLU A 6 23.44 -4.36 -11.81
N GLU A 7 22.31 -5.05 -11.98
CA GLU A 7 21.76 -5.19 -13.32
C GLU A 7 21.26 -3.82 -13.73
N SER A 8 22.09 -3.13 -14.50
CA SER A 8 21.73 -1.92 -15.23
C SER A 8 20.37 -2.12 -15.91
N ALA A 9 19.47 -1.12 -15.82
CA ALA A 9 18.17 -1.13 -16.49
C ALA A 9 18.24 -1.56 -17.98
N ASP A 10 19.39 -1.32 -18.61
CA ASP A 10 19.77 -1.68 -19.98
C ASP A 10 19.59 -3.17 -20.35
N LYS A 11 19.74 -4.13 -19.41
CA LYS A 11 19.55 -5.57 -19.71
C LYS A 11 18.11 -6.06 -19.51
N SER A 12 17.28 -5.29 -18.80
CA SER A 12 15.88 -5.69 -18.54
C SER A 12 15.01 -5.65 -19.81
N TYR A 13 15.39 -4.84 -20.79
CA TYR A 13 14.66 -4.68 -22.05
C TYR A 13 14.68 -5.95 -22.93
N ASP A 14 15.69 -6.81 -22.78
CA ASP A 14 15.84 -8.05 -23.56
C ASP A 14 15.16 -9.27 -22.91
N ASN A 15 14.63 -9.12 -21.69
CA ASN A 15 13.91 -10.20 -21.02
C ASN A 15 12.62 -10.54 -21.76
N TYR A 16 12.27 -11.82 -21.73
CA TYR A 16 11.08 -12.34 -22.39
C TYR A 16 9.81 -11.63 -21.91
N ARG A 17 8.97 -11.22 -22.85
CA ARG A 17 7.60 -10.77 -22.65
C ARG A 17 6.74 -11.25 -23.83
N PRO A 18 5.48 -11.64 -23.60
CA PRO A 18 4.62 -12.05 -24.70
C PRO A 18 4.36 -10.88 -25.66
N SER A 19 4.25 -11.18 -26.95
CA SER A 19 3.99 -10.18 -28.00
C SER A 19 2.95 -10.73 -28.97
N THR A 20 1.97 -9.89 -29.32
CA THR A 20 0.91 -10.21 -30.27
C THR A 20 0.55 -8.97 -31.09
N SER A 21 0.42 -9.13 -32.39
CA SER A 21 0.12 -8.01 -33.31
C SER A 21 -1.33 -7.52 -33.23
N SER A 22 -2.25 -8.35 -32.75
CA SER A 22 -3.66 -7.98 -32.56
C SER A 22 -3.92 -7.21 -31.26
N LEU A 23 -2.90 -7.10 -30.39
CA LEU A 23 -3.02 -6.59 -29.01
C LEU A 23 -4.00 -7.38 -28.13
N ALA A 24 -4.33 -8.63 -28.50
CA ALA A 24 -5.14 -9.54 -27.70
C ALA A 24 -4.25 -10.36 -26.75
N PHE A 25 -4.04 -9.87 -25.53
CA PHE A 25 -3.23 -10.53 -24.50
C PHE A 25 -4.06 -11.52 -23.67
N GLU A 26 -4.49 -12.60 -24.32
CA GLU A 26 -5.32 -13.66 -23.73
C GLU A 26 -4.51 -14.96 -23.67
N TYR A 27 -4.14 -15.38 -22.46
CA TYR A 27 -3.30 -16.55 -22.22
C TYR A 27 -3.93 -17.47 -21.17
N ASP A 28 -3.81 -18.78 -21.38
CA ASP A 28 -4.38 -19.77 -20.48
C ASP A 28 -3.72 -19.74 -19.10
N TYR A 29 -4.55 -19.81 -18.06
CA TYR A 29 -4.11 -19.97 -16.69
C TYR A 29 -5.05 -20.90 -15.93
N SER A 30 -4.47 -21.82 -15.16
CA SER A 30 -5.18 -22.64 -14.19
C SER A 30 -4.37 -22.74 -12.91
N VAL A 31 -5.06 -22.62 -11.78
CA VAL A 31 -4.46 -22.83 -10.44
C VAL A 31 -3.98 -24.26 -10.21
N SER A 32 -4.37 -25.21 -11.06
CA SER A 32 -3.91 -26.60 -11.02
C SER A 32 -2.65 -26.86 -11.84
N THR A 33 -2.19 -25.91 -12.66
CA THR A 33 -1.00 -26.07 -13.50
C THR A 33 0.26 -26.13 -12.64
N THR A 34 1.10 -27.15 -12.84
CA THR A 34 2.24 -27.46 -11.96
C THR A 34 3.54 -26.79 -12.36
N ASP A 35 3.77 -26.54 -13.66
CA ASP A 35 4.95 -25.84 -14.17
C ASP A 35 4.64 -24.34 -14.37
N PRO A 36 5.19 -23.44 -13.55
CA PRO A 36 4.95 -22.00 -13.68
C PRO A 36 5.40 -21.40 -15.01
N THR A 37 6.40 -22.00 -15.66
CA THR A 37 6.91 -21.56 -16.96
C THR A 37 5.83 -21.68 -18.03
N SER A 38 4.95 -22.67 -17.92
CA SER A 38 3.90 -22.94 -18.91
C SER A 38 2.79 -21.88 -18.94
N TYR A 39 2.63 -21.08 -17.87
CA TYR A 39 1.68 -19.96 -17.81
C TYR A 39 2.38 -18.60 -17.65
N ARG A 40 3.68 -18.51 -17.97
CA ARG A 40 4.46 -17.27 -17.82
C ARG A 40 3.85 -16.08 -18.56
N ASP A 41 3.23 -16.30 -19.73
CA ASP A 41 2.57 -15.23 -20.50
C ASP A 41 1.39 -14.63 -19.74
N ALA A 42 0.55 -15.47 -19.13
CA ALA A 42 -0.55 -15.05 -18.28
C ALA A 42 -0.03 -14.31 -17.03
N SER A 43 1.06 -14.80 -16.43
CA SER A 43 1.69 -14.17 -15.25
C SER A 43 2.20 -12.76 -15.54
N ILE A 44 2.99 -12.59 -16.61
CA ILE A 44 3.51 -11.29 -17.05
C ILE A 44 2.34 -10.34 -17.36
N THR A 45 1.33 -10.82 -18.08
CA THR A 45 0.16 -10.02 -18.45
C THR A 45 -0.66 -9.60 -17.22
N GLN A 46 -0.86 -10.49 -16.25
CA GLN A 46 -1.59 -10.19 -15.02
C GLN A 46 -0.84 -9.20 -14.12
N LEU A 47 0.48 -9.32 -14.01
CA LEU A 47 1.32 -8.38 -13.28
C LEU A 47 1.26 -6.99 -13.93
N PHE A 48 1.42 -6.94 -15.25
CA PHE A 48 1.31 -5.71 -16.03
C PHE A 48 -0.06 -5.04 -15.84
N TYR A 49 -1.16 -5.80 -15.98
CA TYR A 49 -2.52 -5.29 -15.80
C TYR A 49 -2.73 -4.67 -14.42
N THR A 50 -2.37 -5.39 -13.35
CA THR A 50 -2.59 -4.92 -11.98
C THR A 50 -1.77 -3.67 -11.68
N ALA A 51 -0.49 -3.65 -12.07
CA ALA A 51 0.39 -2.51 -11.84
C ALA A 51 -0.07 -1.25 -12.60
N ASN A 52 -0.47 -1.38 -13.87
CA ASN A 52 -0.94 -0.23 -14.66
C ASN A 52 -2.31 0.28 -14.17
N LYS A 53 -3.24 -0.61 -13.81
CA LYS A 53 -4.51 -0.18 -13.21
C LYS A 53 -4.29 0.57 -11.91
N TYR A 54 -3.32 0.12 -11.10
CA TYR A 54 -3.00 0.79 -9.85
C TYR A 54 -2.27 2.12 -10.06
N HIS A 55 -1.36 2.20 -11.05
CA HIS A 55 -0.79 3.47 -11.51
C HIS A 55 -1.90 4.49 -11.81
N ASP A 56 -2.88 4.13 -12.65
CA ASP A 56 -3.95 5.05 -13.07
C ASP A 56 -4.83 5.47 -11.89
N LEU A 57 -5.09 4.54 -10.96
CA LEU A 57 -5.84 4.87 -9.74
C LEU A 57 -5.05 5.85 -8.87
N LEU A 58 -3.75 5.63 -8.66
CA LEU A 58 -2.90 6.52 -7.88
C LEU A 58 -2.74 7.89 -8.54
N TYR A 59 -2.60 7.93 -9.86
CA TYR A 59 -2.59 9.17 -10.65
C TYR A 59 -3.87 9.97 -10.40
N THR A 60 -5.02 9.30 -10.48
CA THR A 60 -6.34 9.89 -10.19
C THR A 60 -6.44 10.42 -8.75
N LEU A 61 -5.74 9.79 -7.80
CA LEU A 61 -5.67 10.23 -6.40
C LEU A 61 -4.58 11.29 -6.13
N GLY A 62 -3.80 11.69 -7.14
CA GLY A 62 -2.83 12.79 -7.07
C GLY A 62 -1.36 12.38 -7.10
N PHE A 63 -1.04 11.08 -7.23
CA PHE A 63 0.33 10.62 -7.46
C PHE A 63 0.69 10.77 -8.95
N THR A 64 0.91 12.01 -9.33
CA THR A 64 1.21 12.49 -10.69
C THR A 64 2.71 12.63 -10.90
N GLU A 65 3.11 13.08 -12.08
CA GLU A 65 4.50 13.25 -12.49
C GLU A 65 5.25 14.21 -11.56
N LYS A 66 4.65 15.35 -11.20
CA LYS A 66 5.25 16.29 -10.22
C LYS A 66 5.37 15.71 -8.81
N ALA A 67 4.51 14.75 -8.50
CA ALA A 67 4.53 14.05 -7.21
C ALA A 67 5.51 12.86 -7.22
N GLY A 68 6.26 12.66 -8.31
CA GLY A 68 7.27 11.62 -8.44
C GLY A 68 6.69 10.24 -8.70
N ASN A 69 5.67 10.14 -9.58
CA ASN A 69 5.18 8.85 -10.05
C ASN A 69 6.19 8.12 -10.94
N PHE A 70 5.81 6.94 -11.45
CA PHE A 70 6.71 6.08 -12.21
C PHE A 70 6.28 6.04 -13.68
N GLU A 71 6.84 6.92 -14.50
CA GLU A 71 6.49 7.05 -15.91
C GLU A 71 7.75 7.18 -16.77
N ILE A 72 7.76 6.53 -17.93
CA ILE A 72 8.89 6.70 -18.85
C ILE A 72 8.90 8.11 -19.46
N ASN A 73 7.73 8.69 -19.72
CA ASN A 73 7.58 9.99 -20.35
C ASN A 73 6.48 10.79 -19.67
N ASN A 74 6.89 11.82 -18.93
CA ASN A 74 6.01 12.68 -18.15
C ASN A 74 5.24 13.71 -19.00
N ASN A 75 5.37 13.68 -20.33
CA ASN A 75 4.64 14.55 -21.25
C ASN A 75 4.71 16.06 -20.93
N GLY A 76 5.84 16.52 -20.37
CA GLY A 76 6.04 17.92 -19.96
C GLY A 76 5.32 18.34 -18.68
N GLN A 77 4.72 17.41 -17.94
CA GLN A 77 3.91 17.68 -16.75
C GLN A 77 4.76 17.92 -15.49
N GLY A 78 6.08 17.77 -15.56
CA GLY A 78 7.02 17.96 -14.45
C GLY A 78 7.53 16.63 -13.89
N GLY A 79 8.23 16.66 -12.74
CA GLY A 79 8.96 15.50 -12.24
C GLY A 79 10.12 15.07 -13.13
N SER A 80 10.69 13.91 -12.85
CA SER A 80 11.79 13.30 -13.62
C SER A 80 11.35 11.94 -14.17
N GLY A 81 11.12 11.85 -15.48
CA GLY A 81 10.72 10.59 -16.13
C GLY A 81 11.86 9.61 -16.36
N ASN A 82 11.67 8.68 -17.30
CA ASN A 82 12.52 7.49 -17.53
C ASN A 82 12.56 6.54 -16.33
N ASP A 83 11.48 6.50 -15.54
CA ASP A 83 11.46 5.82 -14.26
C ASP A 83 10.25 4.89 -14.07
N PHE A 84 9.73 4.35 -15.17
CA PHE A 84 8.72 3.28 -15.14
C PHE A 84 9.11 2.14 -14.16
N VAL A 85 8.10 1.42 -13.68
CA VAL A 85 8.35 0.24 -12.84
C VAL A 85 8.80 -0.95 -13.69
N ILE A 86 9.98 -1.48 -13.41
CA ILE A 86 10.42 -2.79 -13.90
C ILE A 86 9.64 -3.87 -13.14
N LEU A 87 8.82 -4.63 -13.85
CA LEU A 87 7.92 -5.65 -13.30
C LEU A 87 8.43 -7.05 -13.63
N ASN A 88 9.17 -7.68 -12.71
CA ASN A 88 9.68 -9.04 -12.89
C ASN A 88 8.66 -10.07 -12.37
N ALA A 89 8.00 -10.78 -13.27
CA ALA A 89 7.16 -11.93 -12.95
C ALA A 89 8.00 -13.21 -12.76
N GLN A 90 7.62 -14.03 -11.79
CA GLN A 90 8.31 -15.29 -11.45
C GLN A 90 9.84 -15.13 -11.29
N ASP A 91 10.26 -14.03 -10.69
CA ASP A 91 11.67 -13.69 -10.54
C ASP A 91 12.42 -14.78 -9.77
N GLY A 92 13.51 -15.28 -10.36
CA GLY A 92 14.26 -16.43 -9.84
C GLY A 92 15.16 -16.14 -8.64
N SER A 93 15.27 -14.87 -8.21
CA SER A 93 16.11 -14.48 -7.08
C SER A 93 15.54 -14.86 -5.71
N GLY A 94 14.28 -15.32 -5.65
CA GLY A 94 13.63 -15.72 -4.40
C GLY A 94 12.38 -16.57 -4.57
N THR A 95 11.82 -16.98 -3.43
CA THR A 95 10.50 -17.63 -3.31
C THR A 95 9.82 -17.15 -2.03
N ASN A 96 8.51 -17.36 -1.90
CA ASN A 96 7.74 -17.10 -0.68
C ASN A 96 7.80 -15.64 -0.19
N ASN A 97 7.95 -14.71 -1.12
CA ASN A 97 8.03 -13.28 -0.84
C ASN A 97 7.70 -12.47 -2.12
N ALA A 98 7.81 -11.15 -2.03
CA ALA A 98 8.01 -10.22 -3.12
C ALA A 98 8.87 -9.06 -2.60
N ASN A 99 9.21 -8.08 -3.43
CA ASN A 99 9.79 -6.81 -2.95
C ASN A 99 9.71 -5.73 -4.04
N PHE A 100 9.85 -4.49 -3.60
CA PHE A 100 9.96 -3.31 -4.44
C PHE A 100 11.17 -2.45 -4.03
N ALA A 101 12.00 -2.07 -5.00
CA ALA A 101 13.03 -1.06 -4.80
C ALA A 101 12.54 0.30 -5.31
N THR A 102 12.60 1.32 -4.44
CA THR A 102 12.20 2.69 -4.75
C THR A 102 13.41 3.62 -4.72
N PRO A 103 14.13 3.82 -5.83
CA PRO A 103 15.09 4.91 -5.92
C PRO A 103 14.36 6.26 -6.07
N ALA A 104 15.14 7.35 -6.02
CA ALA A 104 14.61 8.69 -6.19
C ALA A 104 13.97 8.86 -7.59
N ASP A 105 13.14 9.89 -7.72
CA ASP A 105 12.50 10.29 -8.96
C ASP A 105 13.49 10.36 -10.13
N GLY A 106 13.10 9.86 -11.30
CA GLY A 106 13.98 9.75 -12.47
C GLY A 106 14.83 8.48 -12.54
N SER A 107 14.65 7.54 -11.61
CA SER A 107 15.23 6.20 -11.65
C SER A 107 14.16 5.11 -11.54
N PRO A 108 14.15 4.08 -12.39
CA PRO A 108 13.11 3.04 -12.40
C PRO A 108 12.89 2.39 -11.04
N GLY A 109 11.61 2.31 -10.63
CA GLY A 109 11.20 1.38 -9.57
C GLY A 109 11.40 -0.07 -10.03
N ARG A 110 11.67 -0.99 -9.10
CA ARG A 110 11.86 -2.42 -9.47
C ARG A 110 11.08 -3.34 -8.55
N MET A 111 10.03 -3.94 -9.10
CA MET A 111 9.20 -4.94 -8.44
C MET A 111 9.63 -6.35 -8.85
N ARG A 112 9.81 -7.22 -7.86
CA ARG A 112 10.13 -8.64 -8.07
C ARG A 112 9.06 -9.51 -7.42
N MET A 113 8.30 -10.20 -8.25
CA MET A 113 7.23 -11.12 -7.84
C MET A 113 7.75 -12.55 -7.89
N TYR A 114 7.58 -13.31 -6.80
CA TYR A 114 8.12 -14.66 -6.69
C TYR A 114 7.06 -15.76 -6.75
N LEU A 115 7.53 -16.99 -6.95
CA LEU A 115 6.74 -18.19 -6.72
C LEU A 115 6.69 -18.53 -5.22
N TRP A 116 5.55 -19.04 -4.76
CA TRP A 116 5.31 -19.48 -3.39
C TRP A 116 5.14 -21.00 -3.34
N THR A 117 5.83 -21.63 -2.40
CA THR A 117 6.02 -23.08 -2.32
C THR A 117 5.30 -23.73 -1.12
N TYR A 118 4.34 -23.03 -0.51
CA TYR A 118 3.53 -23.55 0.60
C TYR A 118 2.32 -24.39 0.14
N SER A 119 2.14 -24.55 -1.16
CA SER A 119 1.10 -25.38 -1.77
C SER A 119 1.66 -26.26 -2.88
N THR A 120 0.89 -27.28 -3.26
CA THR A 120 1.10 -28.07 -4.46
C THR A 120 -0.13 -27.94 -5.35
N PRO A 121 -0.03 -27.39 -6.58
CA PRO A 121 1.16 -26.77 -7.17
C PRO A 121 1.59 -25.46 -6.47
N LYS A 122 2.78 -24.94 -6.84
CA LYS A 122 3.27 -23.63 -6.40
C LYS A 122 2.31 -22.53 -6.84
N ARG A 123 2.18 -21.47 -6.04
CA ARG A 123 1.34 -20.30 -6.36
C ARG A 123 2.20 -19.13 -6.81
N ASP A 124 1.85 -18.52 -7.92
CA ASP A 124 2.54 -17.34 -8.46
C ASP A 124 1.89 -16.06 -7.91
N CYS A 125 2.65 -15.26 -7.16
CA CYS A 125 2.10 -14.07 -6.52
C CYS A 125 1.74 -12.94 -7.49
N SER A 126 2.09 -13.05 -8.77
CA SER A 126 1.58 -12.15 -9.83
C SER A 126 0.04 -12.22 -9.94
N PHE A 127 -0.58 -13.34 -9.57
CA PHE A 127 -2.04 -13.51 -9.53
C PHE A 127 -2.69 -13.15 -8.19
N GLU A 128 -1.91 -12.73 -7.18
CA GLU A 128 -2.47 -12.16 -5.95
C GLU A 128 -2.30 -10.63 -5.97
N ALA A 129 -3.32 -9.94 -6.49
CA ALA A 129 -3.32 -8.49 -6.64
C ALA A 129 -2.95 -7.73 -5.34
N GLY A 130 -3.31 -8.28 -4.17
CA GLY A 130 -2.94 -7.71 -2.88
C GLY A 130 -1.42 -7.63 -2.66
N VAL A 131 -0.64 -8.60 -3.14
CA VAL A 131 0.83 -8.57 -3.07
C VAL A 131 1.36 -7.53 -4.05
N VAL A 132 0.88 -7.51 -5.30
CA VAL A 132 1.32 -6.52 -6.31
C VAL A 132 1.06 -5.08 -5.85
N ILE A 133 -0.12 -4.82 -5.29
CA ILE A 133 -0.50 -3.50 -4.76
C ILE A 133 0.35 -3.14 -3.55
N HIS A 134 0.62 -4.09 -2.65
CA HIS A 134 1.50 -3.88 -1.50
C HIS A 134 2.89 -3.42 -1.96
N GLU A 135 3.49 -4.15 -2.90
CA GLU A 135 4.82 -3.82 -3.42
C GLU A 135 4.84 -2.45 -4.11
N TYR A 136 3.88 -2.17 -4.99
CA TYR A 136 3.81 -0.87 -5.68
C TYR A 136 3.62 0.29 -4.67
N THR A 137 2.94 0.04 -3.56
CA THR A 137 2.73 1.04 -2.51
C THR A 137 4.02 1.38 -1.75
N HIS A 138 5.04 0.52 -1.73
CA HIS A 138 6.38 0.94 -1.31
C HIS A 138 6.96 2.01 -2.24
N GLY A 139 6.67 1.92 -3.54
CA GLY A 139 6.97 2.98 -4.52
C GLY A 139 6.30 4.30 -4.15
N LEU A 140 4.96 4.28 -4.03
CA LEU A 140 4.14 5.43 -3.66
C LEU A 140 4.61 6.10 -2.37
N SER A 141 4.71 5.33 -1.28
CA SER A 141 4.98 5.88 0.05
C SER A 141 6.40 6.45 0.18
N ASN A 142 7.41 5.82 -0.43
CA ASN A 142 8.78 6.35 -0.44
C ASN A 142 8.96 7.56 -1.36
N ARG A 143 8.24 7.65 -2.50
CA ARG A 143 8.32 8.83 -3.39
C ARG A 143 7.64 10.05 -2.79
N LEU A 144 6.50 9.87 -2.11
CA LEU A 144 5.79 10.98 -1.48
C LEU A 144 6.43 11.47 -0.18
N THR A 145 6.87 10.55 0.69
CA THR A 145 7.40 10.92 2.01
C THR A 145 8.73 11.65 1.89
N GLY A 146 8.78 12.91 2.33
CA GLY A 146 9.99 13.73 2.21
C GLY A 146 10.30 14.23 0.79
N GLY A 147 9.40 13.95 -0.16
CA GLY A 147 9.42 14.44 -1.52
C GLY A 147 10.19 13.56 -2.53
N PRO A 148 9.90 13.69 -3.84
CA PRO A 148 10.34 12.75 -4.88
C PRO A 148 11.86 12.54 -4.98
N ALA A 149 12.64 13.55 -4.60
CA ALA A 149 14.09 13.52 -4.67
C ALA A 149 14.76 12.72 -3.54
N ASN A 150 14.03 12.25 -2.52
CA ASN A 150 14.59 11.59 -1.35
C ASN A 150 13.85 10.30 -0.95
N SER A 151 14.39 9.15 -1.36
CA SER A 151 13.82 7.83 -1.03
C SER A 151 14.29 7.25 0.31
N ALA A 152 15.04 7.99 1.12
CA ALA A 152 15.54 7.53 2.41
C ALA A 152 14.61 7.89 3.59
N CYS A 153 13.34 8.19 3.31
CA CYS A 153 12.43 8.78 4.28
C CYS A 153 11.50 7.80 5.01
N LEU A 154 11.59 6.50 4.73
CA LEU A 154 10.92 5.44 5.49
C LEU A 154 11.90 4.36 5.94
N SER A 155 13.09 4.77 6.40
CA SER A 155 14.20 3.87 6.73
C SER A 155 14.29 3.46 8.21
N GLY A 156 13.60 4.17 9.10
CA GLY A 156 13.53 3.85 10.53
C GLY A 156 12.56 2.71 10.84
N THR A 157 12.64 2.12 12.05
CA THR A 157 11.76 1.00 12.43
C THR A 157 10.27 1.37 12.43
N GLU A 158 9.92 2.55 12.93
CA GLU A 158 8.51 3.01 12.94
C GLU A 158 8.07 3.55 11.58
N SER A 159 8.91 4.34 10.91
CA SER A 159 8.60 4.88 9.58
C SER A 159 8.53 3.78 8.51
N GLY A 160 9.51 2.88 8.45
CA GLY A 160 9.46 1.69 7.60
C GLY A 160 8.34 0.73 7.97
N GLY A 161 8.01 0.62 9.27
CA GLY A 161 6.81 -0.08 9.72
C GLY A 161 5.52 0.53 9.16
N MET A 162 5.39 1.85 9.12
CA MET A 162 4.27 2.48 8.43
C MET A 162 4.30 2.23 6.92
N GLY A 163 5.48 2.16 6.30
CA GLY A 163 5.69 1.69 4.92
C GLY A 163 4.97 0.36 4.63
N GLU A 164 5.26 -0.66 5.44
CA GLU A 164 4.58 -1.97 5.39
C GLU A 164 3.06 -1.85 5.61
N GLY A 165 2.67 -1.02 6.58
CA GLY A 165 1.26 -0.81 6.91
C GLY A 165 0.46 -0.12 5.80
N TRP A 166 1.06 0.83 5.09
CA TRP A 166 0.42 1.46 3.94
C TRP A 166 0.26 0.45 2.79
N GLY A 167 1.27 -0.38 2.52
CA GLY A 167 1.15 -1.44 1.51
C GLY A 167 -0.03 -2.38 1.77
N ASP A 168 -0.13 -2.87 3.00
CA ASP A 168 -1.24 -3.72 3.43
C ASP A 168 -2.59 -2.98 3.39
N PHE A 169 -2.61 -1.72 3.84
CA PHE A 169 -3.82 -0.90 3.86
C PHE A 169 -4.36 -0.63 2.46
N MET A 170 -3.52 -0.20 1.51
CA MET A 170 -3.94 0.08 0.14
C MET A 170 -4.47 -1.19 -0.54
N ALA A 171 -3.76 -2.30 -0.39
CA ALA A 171 -4.19 -3.61 -0.90
C ALA A 171 -5.54 -4.04 -0.31
N THR A 172 -5.76 -3.78 0.99
CA THR A 172 -7.01 -4.09 1.68
C THR A 172 -8.15 -3.17 1.24
N ALA A 173 -7.93 -1.85 1.19
CA ALA A 173 -8.94 -0.87 0.84
C ALA A 173 -9.45 -1.05 -0.61
N ILE A 174 -8.55 -1.36 -1.54
CA ILE A 174 -8.89 -1.54 -2.97
C ILE A 174 -9.72 -2.81 -3.20
N ARG A 175 -9.48 -3.87 -2.44
CA ARG A 175 -10.17 -5.16 -2.62
C ARG A 175 -11.52 -5.27 -1.90
N LEU A 176 -12.00 -4.21 -1.26
CA LEU A 176 -13.35 -4.18 -0.69
C LEU A 176 -14.40 -4.50 -1.77
N LYS A 177 -15.35 -5.35 -1.42
CA LYS A 177 -16.42 -5.83 -2.30
C LYS A 177 -17.75 -5.16 -1.95
N SER A 178 -18.73 -5.24 -2.84
CA SER A 178 -20.06 -4.63 -2.65
C SER A 178 -20.71 -4.98 -1.33
N GLY A 179 -20.70 -6.27 -0.94
CA GLY A 179 -21.30 -6.78 0.29
C GLY A 179 -20.46 -6.63 1.57
N ASP A 180 -19.27 -6.04 1.50
CA ASP A 180 -18.46 -5.84 2.71
C ASP A 180 -19.06 -4.79 3.63
N THR A 181 -18.97 -5.06 4.92
CA THR A 181 -19.43 -4.18 6.00
C THR A 181 -18.31 -3.97 7.01
N ARG A 182 -18.52 -3.06 7.98
CA ARG A 182 -17.59 -2.82 9.09
C ARG A 182 -17.13 -4.10 9.80
N SER A 183 -17.97 -5.13 9.88
CA SER A 183 -17.61 -6.41 10.51
C SER A 183 -16.77 -7.35 9.63
N THR A 184 -16.59 -7.03 8.34
CA THR A 184 -15.75 -7.82 7.45
C THR A 184 -14.29 -7.74 7.90
N ASN A 185 -13.62 -8.90 7.93
CA ASN A 185 -12.21 -9.01 8.24
C ASN A 185 -11.41 -9.34 6.97
N TYR A 186 -10.22 -8.78 6.86
CA TYR A 186 -9.30 -9.04 5.75
C TYR A 186 -7.97 -9.62 6.23
N VAL A 187 -7.41 -10.52 5.44
CA VAL A 187 -6.08 -11.12 5.64
C VAL A 187 -5.20 -10.85 4.41
N MET A 188 -3.89 -10.76 4.63
CA MET A 188 -2.91 -10.58 3.55
C MET A 188 -2.29 -11.91 3.13
N GLY A 189 -2.12 -12.10 1.82
CA GLY A 189 -1.37 -13.20 1.23
C GLY A 189 -1.94 -14.60 1.50
N ALA A 190 -3.21 -14.74 1.90
CA ALA A 190 -3.76 -16.03 2.33
C ALA A 190 -3.74 -17.09 1.23
N TRP A 191 -3.93 -16.69 -0.04
CA TRP A 191 -3.85 -17.62 -1.15
C TRP A 191 -2.39 -18.01 -1.40
N VAL A 192 -1.46 -17.09 -1.66
CA VAL A 192 -0.04 -17.48 -1.87
C VAL A 192 0.60 -18.20 -0.69
N TYR A 193 0.26 -17.82 0.54
CA TYR A 193 0.78 -18.45 1.77
C TYR A 193 0.12 -19.80 2.10
N ASN A 194 -0.96 -20.13 1.39
CA ASN A 194 -1.74 -21.35 1.59
C ASN A 194 -2.22 -21.55 3.04
N ASN A 195 -2.63 -20.45 3.66
CA ASN A 195 -3.18 -20.46 5.01
C ASN A 195 -4.26 -19.39 5.11
N ALA A 196 -5.47 -19.78 5.52
CA ALA A 196 -6.62 -18.89 5.63
C ALA A 196 -6.39 -17.72 6.62
N ALA A 197 -5.45 -17.86 7.56
CA ALA A 197 -5.07 -16.79 8.47
C ALA A 197 -4.22 -15.68 7.80
N GLY A 198 -3.63 -15.95 6.63
CA GLY A 198 -2.69 -15.04 5.98
C GLY A 198 -1.31 -14.98 6.66
N ILE A 199 -0.52 -13.99 6.26
CA ILE A 199 0.89 -13.84 6.67
C ILE A 199 1.09 -12.94 7.91
N ARG A 200 0.07 -12.17 8.30
CA ARG A 200 0.14 -11.23 9.43
C ARG A 200 -0.41 -11.88 10.70
N ALA A 201 -0.02 -11.35 11.86
CA ALA A 201 -0.39 -11.93 13.15
C ALA A 201 -1.89 -11.95 13.42
N TYR A 202 -2.62 -10.95 12.91
CA TYR A 202 -4.07 -10.82 13.03
C TYR A 202 -4.65 -10.34 11.70
N PRO A 203 -5.91 -10.68 11.39
CA PRO A 203 -6.62 -10.03 10.29
C PRO A 203 -6.84 -8.54 10.59
N TYR A 204 -6.95 -7.71 9.55
CA TYR A 204 -7.48 -6.36 9.69
C TYR A 204 -8.97 -6.45 10.00
N SER A 205 -9.34 -5.87 11.13
CA SER A 205 -10.67 -6.00 11.71
C SER A 205 -10.97 -4.75 12.51
N THR A 206 -12.22 -4.30 12.53
CA THR A 206 -12.65 -3.25 13.47
C THR A 206 -12.99 -3.80 14.86
N SER A 207 -12.87 -5.11 15.08
CA SER A 207 -13.06 -5.75 16.38
C SER A 207 -11.74 -5.80 17.16
N LEU A 208 -11.71 -5.19 18.35
CA LEU A 208 -10.55 -5.25 19.26
C LEU A 208 -10.32 -6.66 19.84
N THR A 209 -11.32 -7.53 19.79
CA THR A 209 -11.16 -8.94 20.17
C THR A 209 -10.46 -9.74 19.08
N THR A 210 -10.77 -9.44 17.82
CA THR A 210 -10.18 -10.14 16.66
C THR A 210 -8.76 -9.66 16.38
N ASN A 211 -8.52 -8.35 16.51
CA ASN A 211 -7.20 -7.75 16.39
C ASN A 211 -7.02 -6.76 17.54
N PRO A 212 -6.22 -7.12 18.58
CA PRO A 212 -6.10 -6.33 19.80
C PRO A 212 -5.01 -5.26 19.74
N TYR A 213 -4.35 -5.05 18.59
CA TYR A 213 -3.25 -4.10 18.52
C TYR A 213 -3.70 -2.66 18.78
N THR A 214 -2.93 -1.99 19.66
CA THR A 214 -2.98 -0.56 19.97
C THR A 214 -1.57 0.04 19.81
N TYR A 215 -1.43 1.36 19.93
CA TYR A 215 -0.12 2.02 19.77
C TYR A 215 0.93 1.49 20.74
N LYS A 216 0.50 1.08 21.95
CA LYS A 216 1.40 0.48 22.94
C LYS A 216 1.97 -0.87 22.50
N SER A 217 1.25 -1.63 21.64
CA SER A 217 1.76 -2.87 21.06
C SER A 217 3.05 -2.65 20.27
N VAL A 218 3.24 -1.47 19.66
CA VAL A 218 4.45 -1.15 18.87
C VAL A 218 5.73 -1.25 19.69
N ASN A 219 5.67 -1.06 21.01
CA ASN A 219 6.82 -1.21 21.90
C ASN A 219 7.41 -2.64 21.88
N THR A 220 6.60 -3.66 21.63
CA THR A 220 7.06 -5.05 21.48
C THR A 220 7.15 -5.48 20.03
N LEU A 221 6.30 -4.95 19.13
CA LEU A 221 6.34 -5.30 17.71
C LEU A 221 7.61 -4.79 17.01
N ALA A 222 8.21 -3.70 17.48
CA ALA A 222 9.44 -3.16 16.92
C ALA A 222 10.59 -4.19 16.90
N SER A 223 10.69 -5.08 17.89
CA SER A 223 11.69 -6.16 17.90
C SER A 223 11.39 -7.30 16.93
N SER A 224 10.15 -7.40 16.44
CA SER A 224 9.72 -8.41 15.46
C SER A 224 9.85 -7.94 14.00
N GLY A 225 10.30 -6.70 13.79
CA GLY A 225 10.54 -6.12 12.47
C GLY A 225 9.40 -5.27 11.93
N VAL A 226 9.67 -4.59 10.81
CA VAL A 226 8.79 -3.58 10.21
C VAL A 226 7.40 -4.12 9.84
N HIS A 227 7.30 -5.36 9.36
CA HIS A 227 6.00 -5.98 9.03
C HIS A 227 5.06 -6.10 10.23
N ALA A 228 5.61 -6.40 11.41
CA ALA A 228 4.84 -6.50 12.65
C ALA A 228 4.33 -5.11 13.08
N VAL A 229 5.19 -4.09 12.99
CA VAL A 229 4.81 -2.69 13.24
C VAL A 229 3.76 -2.22 12.23
N GLY A 230 3.92 -2.57 10.95
CA GLY A 230 2.98 -2.21 9.89
C GLY A 230 1.61 -2.84 10.05
N THR A 231 1.53 -4.03 10.63
CA THR A 231 0.23 -4.66 10.95
C THR A 231 -0.59 -3.76 11.88
N TYR A 232 0.01 -3.11 12.88
CA TYR A 232 -0.69 -2.13 13.72
C TYR A 232 -1.14 -0.89 12.94
N TRP A 233 -0.26 -0.34 12.10
CA TRP A 233 -0.57 0.86 11.31
C TRP A 233 -1.72 0.62 10.34
N ALA A 234 -1.66 -0.46 9.55
CA ALA A 234 -2.72 -0.88 8.63
C ALA A 234 -4.05 -1.12 9.37
N THR A 235 -3.99 -1.74 10.55
CA THR A 235 -5.18 -1.95 11.40
C THR A 235 -5.79 -0.62 11.84
N THR A 236 -4.97 0.39 12.13
CA THR A 236 -5.44 1.73 12.51
C THR A 236 -6.08 2.46 11.34
N LEU A 237 -5.48 2.39 10.14
CA LEU A 237 -6.09 2.93 8.92
C LEU A 237 -7.36 2.18 8.50
N TYR A 238 -7.50 0.90 8.83
CA TYR A 238 -8.73 0.14 8.62
C TYR A 238 -9.91 0.68 9.45
N GLU A 239 -9.65 1.20 10.65
CA GLU A 239 -10.67 1.90 11.44
C GLU A 239 -11.06 3.23 10.78
N VAL A 240 -10.09 3.97 10.24
CA VAL A 240 -10.32 5.22 9.51
C VAL A 240 -11.22 4.95 8.30
N LEU A 241 -10.87 3.93 7.50
CA LEU A 241 -11.61 3.52 6.31
C LEU A 241 -13.09 3.28 6.61
N TRP A 242 -13.38 2.47 7.63
CA TRP A 242 -14.77 2.17 7.97
C TRP A 242 -15.50 3.37 8.58
N ASN A 243 -14.82 4.24 9.35
CA ASN A 243 -15.46 5.46 9.85
C ASN A 243 -15.86 6.41 8.72
N LEU A 244 -15.03 6.54 7.68
CA LEU A 244 -15.36 7.36 6.52
C LEU A 244 -16.39 6.70 5.61
N ILE A 245 -16.34 5.37 5.44
CA ILE A 245 -17.39 4.63 4.71
C ILE A 245 -18.75 4.76 5.40
N ASP A 246 -18.81 4.67 6.72
CA ASP A 246 -20.08 4.80 7.45
C ASP A 246 -20.69 6.20 7.28
N LYS A 247 -19.84 7.24 7.13
CA LYS A 247 -20.28 8.62 6.93
C LYS A 247 -20.66 8.93 5.48
N HIS A 248 -19.84 8.51 4.52
CA HIS A 248 -19.91 8.94 3.11
C HIS A 248 -20.32 7.83 2.14
N GLY A 249 -20.59 6.62 2.64
CA GLY A 249 -20.84 5.46 1.81
C GLY A 249 -19.57 4.88 1.18
N LYS A 250 -19.76 3.88 0.32
CA LYS A 250 -18.68 3.16 -0.38
C LYS A 250 -19.00 3.04 -1.86
N ASN A 251 -18.10 3.56 -2.71
CA ASN A 251 -18.15 3.33 -4.15
C ASN A 251 -17.51 1.96 -4.48
N ASN A 252 -18.23 1.12 -5.23
CA ASN A 252 -17.75 -0.20 -5.66
C ASN A 252 -17.18 -0.19 -7.09
N ALA A 253 -17.16 0.96 -7.78
CA ALA A 253 -16.44 1.12 -9.03
C ALA A 253 -14.93 0.99 -8.80
N ASP A 254 -14.20 0.78 -9.90
CA ASP A 254 -12.74 0.67 -9.91
C ASP A 254 -12.02 2.00 -9.63
N PHE A 255 -12.67 3.13 -9.94
CA PHE A 255 -12.12 4.48 -9.81
C PHE A 255 -13.06 5.40 -8.99
N PRO A 256 -12.51 6.43 -8.34
CA PRO A 256 -13.30 7.43 -7.62
C PRO A 256 -14.14 8.29 -8.55
N THR A 257 -15.24 8.79 -8.00
CA THR A 257 -15.94 9.98 -8.52
C THR A 257 -15.58 11.15 -7.60
N PHE A 258 -15.34 12.32 -8.18
CA PHE A 258 -15.04 13.54 -7.44
C PHE A 258 -16.19 14.53 -7.54
N ASP A 259 -16.40 15.32 -6.49
CA ASP A 259 -17.27 16.48 -6.54
C ASP A 259 -16.60 17.67 -7.28
N SER A 260 -17.28 18.81 -7.33
CA SER A 260 -16.77 20.02 -7.99
C SER A 260 -15.53 20.63 -7.33
N ALA A 261 -15.22 20.25 -6.09
CA ALA A 261 -14.04 20.69 -5.36
C ALA A 261 -12.86 19.70 -5.49
N GLY A 262 -13.03 18.59 -6.22
CA GLY A 262 -11.99 17.57 -6.36
C GLY A 262 -11.91 16.61 -5.17
N VAL A 263 -12.97 16.52 -4.35
CA VAL A 263 -13.03 15.60 -3.21
C VAL A 263 -13.71 14.29 -3.63
N PRO A 264 -13.15 13.11 -3.32
CA PRO A 264 -13.85 11.85 -3.55
C PRO A 264 -15.20 11.81 -2.85
N THR A 265 -16.25 11.39 -3.57
CA THR A 265 -17.64 11.45 -3.07
C THR A 265 -18.00 10.35 -2.07
N ASP A 266 -17.12 9.39 -1.82
CA ASP A 266 -17.36 8.25 -0.93
C ASP A 266 -16.19 7.99 0.02
N GLY A 267 -16.48 7.30 1.13
CA GLY A 267 -15.53 7.10 2.21
C GLY A 267 -14.34 6.21 1.86
N LYS A 268 -14.49 5.27 0.91
CA LYS A 268 -13.39 4.39 0.48
C LYS A 268 -12.31 5.22 -0.19
N TYR A 269 -12.66 5.95 -1.24
CA TYR A 269 -11.70 6.75 -1.98
C TYR A 269 -11.29 8.03 -1.24
N LEU A 270 -12.15 8.61 -0.41
CA LEU A 270 -11.75 9.71 0.48
C LEU A 270 -10.63 9.24 1.42
N THR A 271 -10.76 8.06 2.03
CA THR A 271 -9.67 7.54 2.88
C THR A 271 -8.37 7.34 2.10
N LEU A 272 -8.45 6.73 0.91
CA LEU A 272 -7.27 6.53 0.06
C LEU A 272 -6.60 7.87 -0.29
N LYS A 273 -7.39 8.88 -0.65
CA LYS A 273 -6.91 10.24 -0.95
C LYS A 273 -6.23 10.89 0.25
N LEU A 274 -6.85 10.86 1.43
CA LEU A 274 -6.28 11.42 2.65
C LEU A 274 -4.98 10.74 3.07
N VAL A 275 -4.85 9.43 2.82
CA VAL A 275 -3.60 8.69 3.06
C VAL A 275 -2.51 9.13 2.09
N VAL A 276 -2.81 9.27 0.79
CA VAL A 276 -1.87 9.77 -0.23
C VAL A 276 -1.41 11.19 0.11
N ASP A 277 -2.34 12.09 0.44
CA ASP A 277 -2.02 13.48 0.80
C ASP A 277 -1.24 13.54 2.12
N GLY A 278 -1.59 12.71 3.11
CA GLY A 278 -0.86 12.61 4.37
C GLY A 278 0.60 12.19 4.17
N MET A 279 0.88 11.27 3.23
CA MET A 279 2.26 10.89 2.87
C MET A 279 3.06 12.06 2.30
N ALA A 280 2.42 12.95 1.53
CA ALA A 280 3.06 14.12 0.95
C ALA A 280 3.30 15.25 1.98
N LEU A 281 2.47 15.32 3.03
CA LEU A 281 2.56 16.35 4.07
C LEU A 281 3.52 16.00 5.21
N GLN A 282 3.64 14.71 5.55
CA GLN A 282 4.42 14.27 6.70
C GLN A 282 5.94 14.52 6.53
N PRO A 283 6.70 14.69 7.63
CA PRO A 283 8.15 14.86 7.53
C PRO A 283 8.85 13.57 7.07
N CYS A 284 10.11 13.70 6.65
CA CYS A 284 10.99 12.55 6.41
C CYS A 284 11.20 11.75 7.70
N ASN A 285 11.13 10.41 7.61
CA ASN A 285 11.15 9.47 8.74
C ASN A 285 10.16 9.83 9.87
N PRO A 286 8.85 9.91 9.54
CA PRO A 286 7.84 10.28 10.51
C PRO A 286 7.63 9.16 11.54
N ASN A 287 7.22 9.54 12.75
CA ASN A 287 6.57 8.60 13.67
C ASN A 287 5.05 8.57 13.42
N MET A 288 4.35 7.61 14.02
CA MET A 288 2.91 7.41 13.81
C MET A 288 2.05 8.58 14.30
N VAL A 289 2.50 9.34 15.30
CA VAL A 289 1.81 10.56 15.75
C VAL A 289 1.88 11.64 14.67
N GLN A 290 3.06 11.83 14.05
CA GLN A 290 3.25 12.77 12.95
C GLN A 290 2.48 12.36 11.70
N ALA A 291 2.49 11.07 11.34
CA ALA A 291 1.73 10.56 10.20
C ALA A 291 0.21 10.68 10.40
N ARG A 292 -0.29 10.44 11.63
CA ARG A 292 -1.68 10.71 12.00
C ARG A 292 -2.03 12.19 11.79
N ASP A 293 -1.20 13.08 12.31
CA ASP A 293 -1.43 14.52 12.21
C ASP A 293 -1.42 14.99 10.75
N ALA A 294 -0.53 14.43 9.92
CA ALA A 294 -0.52 14.70 8.49
C ALA A 294 -1.80 14.24 7.77
N ILE A 295 -2.41 13.12 8.16
CA ILE A 295 -3.71 12.67 7.62
C ILE A 295 -4.86 13.60 8.07
N LEU A 296 -4.81 14.10 9.31
CA LEU A 296 -5.78 15.09 9.80
C LEU A 296 -5.63 16.42 9.05
N ASP A 297 -4.40 16.88 8.82
CA ASP A 297 -4.11 18.10 8.07
C ASP A 297 -4.48 17.95 6.60
N ALA A 298 -4.32 16.75 6.01
CA ALA A 298 -4.81 16.44 4.67
C ALA A 298 -6.33 16.63 4.58
N ASP A 299 -7.09 16.21 5.61
CA ASP A 299 -8.55 16.43 5.65
C ASP A 299 -8.90 17.91 5.78
N VAL A 300 -8.15 18.67 6.57
CA VAL A 300 -8.31 20.13 6.66
C VAL A 300 -8.07 20.78 5.30
N ALA A 301 -7.00 20.40 4.60
CA ALA A 301 -6.65 20.95 3.29
C ALA A 301 -7.65 20.58 2.19
N LEU A 302 -8.18 19.35 2.22
CA LEU A 302 -9.05 18.82 1.17
C LEU A 302 -10.53 19.14 1.39
N THR A 303 -11.01 19.05 2.63
CA THR A 303 -12.45 19.12 2.97
C THR A 303 -12.79 20.25 3.94
N GLY A 304 -11.80 21.03 4.39
CA GLY A 304 -11.99 22.00 5.48
C GLY A 304 -12.06 21.35 6.87
N GLY A 305 -11.74 20.06 6.99
CA GLY A 305 -11.70 19.33 8.26
C GLY A 305 -13.05 18.69 8.64
N ASP A 306 -13.92 18.48 7.65
CA ASP A 306 -15.26 17.96 7.85
C ASP A 306 -15.26 16.57 8.51
N ASN A 307 -14.16 15.82 8.45
CA ASN A 307 -14.06 14.45 8.92
C ASN A 307 -13.28 14.29 10.22
N LYS A 308 -12.95 15.40 10.87
CA LYS A 308 -12.19 15.44 12.12
C LYS A 308 -12.71 14.45 13.18
N CYS A 309 -14.02 14.37 13.40
CA CYS A 309 -14.60 13.43 14.36
C CYS A 309 -14.31 11.97 13.99
N GLN A 310 -14.54 11.59 12.73
CA GLN A 310 -14.35 10.22 12.22
C GLN A 310 -12.87 9.81 12.32
N LEU A 311 -11.97 10.69 11.93
CA LEU A 311 -10.52 10.47 11.95
C LEU A 311 -10.02 10.30 13.39
N TRP A 312 -10.30 11.26 14.28
CA TRP A 312 -9.86 11.16 15.67
C TRP A 312 -10.44 9.95 16.38
N THR A 313 -11.70 9.60 16.12
CA THR A 313 -12.32 8.40 16.73
C THR A 313 -11.61 7.12 16.32
N ALA A 314 -11.22 6.98 15.04
CA ALA A 314 -10.49 5.81 14.54
C ALA A 314 -9.10 5.69 15.19
N PHE A 315 -8.33 6.77 15.19
CA PHE A 315 -6.99 6.79 15.79
C PHE A 315 -7.04 6.57 17.30
N ALA A 316 -7.95 7.25 18.01
CA ALA A 316 -8.14 7.11 19.44
C ALA A 316 -8.52 5.68 19.83
N LYS A 317 -9.41 5.01 19.08
CA LYS A 317 -9.78 3.60 19.33
C LYS A 317 -8.57 2.65 19.36
N ARG A 318 -7.52 2.96 18.61
CA ARG A 318 -6.29 2.17 18.48
C ARG A 318 -5.13 2.74 19.30
N GLY A 319 -5.42 3.58 20.30
CA GLY A 319 -4.42 4.12 21.21
C GLY A 319 -3.58 5.27 20.64
N LEU A 320 -3.97 5.84 19.49
CA LEU A 320 -3.27 6.95 18.84
C LEU A 320 -4.04 8.27 18.92
N GLY A 321 -4.81 8.45 20.00
CA GLY A 321 -5.54 9.68 20.31
C GLY A 321 -4.63 10.85 20.67
N SER A 322 -5.24 11.99 21.00
CA SER A 322 -4.55 13.29 21.14
C SER A 322 -3.44 13.33 22.19
N GLY A 323 -3.48 12.47 23.21
CA GLY A 323 -2.43 12.36 24.22
C GLY A 323 -1.31 11.37 23.88
N ALA A 324 -1.35 10.71 22.72
CA ALA A 324 -0.36 9.70 22.35
C ALA A 324 1.01 10.35 22.11
N LYS A 325 2.08 9.67 22.55
CA LYS A 325 3.45 10.18 22.44
C LYS A 325 4.39 9.11 21.91
N TYR A 326 5.15 9.50 20.89
CA TYR A 326 6.25 8.69 20.39
C TYR A 326 7.39 8.58 21.42
N SER A 327 8.02 7.42 21.44
CA SER A 327 9.28 7.11 22.09
C SER A 327 9.88 5.91 21.38
N SER A 328 11.21 5.80 21.33
CA SER A 328 11.87 4.69 20.64
C SER A 328 11.49 3.33 21.25
N SER A 329 11.32 3.27 22.58
CA SER A 329 11.07 2.02 23.33
C SER A 329 9.86 2.05 24.27
N SER A 330 9.29 3.21 24.56
CA SER A 330 8.21 3.35 25.56
C SER A 330 7.14 4.35 25.09
N ARG A 331 6.48 4.02 23.99
CA ARG A 331 5.36 4.80 23.43
C ARG A 331 4.22 4.87 24.44
N THR A 332 3.64 6.05 24.55
CA THR A 332 2.44 6.30 25.35
C THR A 332 1.24 6.28 24.43
N GLU A 333 0.30 5.37 24.68
CA GLU A 333 -0.99 5.36 23.98
C GLU A 333 -1.98 6.33 24.62
N SER A 334 -2.95 6.80 23.83
CA SER A 334 -4.07 7.61 24.30
C SER A 334 -5.33 7.24 23.55
N PHE A 335 -6.44 7.16 24.26
CA PHE A 335 -7.76 6.93 23.70
C PHE A 335 -8.62 8.21 23.69
N VAL A 336 -7.98 9.38 23.90
CA VAL A 336 -8.67 10.67 24.04
C VAL A 336 -8.90 11.31 22.68
N ILE A 337 -10.17 11.58 22.38
CA ILE A 337 -10.60 12.43 21.27
C ILE A 337 -10.52 13.90 21.74
N PRO A 338 -9.93 14.84 20.97
CA PRO A 338 -9.92 16.25 21.36
C PRO A 338 -11.32 16.82 21.58
N SER A 339 -11.45 17.75 22.53
CA SER A 339 -12.70 18.50 22.72
C SER A 339 -13.07 19.27 21.45
N GLY A 340 -14.33 19.17 21.02
CA GLY A 340 -14.82 19.80 19.79
C GLY A 340 -14.29 19.16 18.49
N ALA A 341 -13.72 17.96 18.56
CA ALA A 341 -13.48 17.14 17.36
C ALA A 341 -14.77 16.45 16.90
N CYS A 342 -15.57 16.06 17.88
CA CYS A 342 -16.99 15.69 17.83
C CYS A 342 -17.68 16.63 18.86
#